data_AF-A0A645DCQ6-F1
#
_entry.id   AF-A0A645DCQ6-F1
#
_cell.length_a   1.000
_cell.length_b   1.000
_cell.length_c   1.000
_cell.angle_alpha   90.00
_cell.angle_beta   90.00
_cell.angle_gamma   90.00
#
_symmetry.space_group_name_H-M   'P 1'
#
loop_
_entity.id
_entity.type
_entity.pdbx_description
1 polymer ?
#
loop_
_entity_poly.entity_id
_entity_poly.type
_entity_poly.pdbx_seq_one_letter_code
_entity_poly.pdbx_strand_id
1 'polypeptide(L)'
;MTALGSTLPATIVVLIIEGVLWSFGLHGSNIIGSVMQPIWLTLTAENAAAVAAGQTIPNIVNYQFYSNFVKVGGSGATFGLCLLLLFAAKSKQFRALGKLSIGPEIFTINESIIFGMPIVLNPIMIVPFLLTPLILSIVAYFSMSTGLVPYTNGVNIPWTTPPVISGFLVSGWRGAVLNIVQIALSAAIYFPFFKIADNLAVKQELENEEEQQHQMEAVEA
;
A
#
# COMPACT_ATOMS: atom_id res chain seq x y z
N MET A 1 -15.01 2.17 23.26
CA MET A 1 -14.81 1.98 21.80
C MET A 1 -13.34 2.10 21.39
N THR A 2 -12.57 3.02 21.99
CA THR A 2 -11.11 3.17 21.73
C THR A 2 -10.29 1.92 22.04
N ALA A 3 -10.62 1.15 23.09
CA ALA A 3 -9.90 -0.07 23.46
C ALA A 3 -10.01 -1.24 22.46
N LEU A 4 -11.07 -1.31 21.64
CA LEU A 4 -11.21 -2.34 20.61
C LEU A 4 -10.46 -1.97 19.33
N GLY A 5 -10.54 -0.70 18.91
CA GLY A 5 -9.90 -0.20 17.69
C GLY A 5 -8.38 0.04 17.78
N SER A 6 -7.80 -0.02 18.98
CA SER A 6 -6.36 0.16 19.23
C SER A 6 -5.54 -1.13 19.15
N THR A 7 -6.15 -2.24 18.72
CA THR A 7 -5.49 -3.55 18.69
C THR A 7 -5.07 -3.95 17.28
N LEU A 8 -4.00 -4.75 17.17
CA LEU A 8 -3.57 -5.31 15.90
C LEU A 8 -4.66 -6.20 15.26
N PRO A 9 -5.37 -7.10 15.99
CA PRO A 9 -6.48 -7.87 15.42
C PRO A 9 -7.59 -7.00 14.83
N ALA A 10 -7.97 -5.91 15.51
CA ALA A 10 -8.97 -4.99 14.96
C ALA A 10 -8.47 -4.31 13.68
N THR A 11 -7.21 -3.90 13.65
CA THR A 11 -6.58 -3.33 12.44
C THR A 11 -6.58 -4.34 11.29
N ILE A 12 -6.26 -5.61 11.54
CA ILE A 12 -6.30 -6.68 10.54
C ILE A 12 -7.72 -6.85 9.95
N VAL A 13 -8.75 -6.89 10.80
CA VAL A 13 -10.15 -6.98 10.33
C VAL A 13 -10.50 -5.79 9.46
N VAL A 14 -10.10 -4.59 9.87
CA VAL A 14 -10.32 -3.36 9.11
C VAL A 14 -9.64 -3.41 7.74
N LEU A 15 -8.39 -3.86 7.67
CA LEU A 15 -7.64 -3.99 6.42
C LEU A 15 -8.26 -5.02 5.46
N ILE A 16 -8.79 -6.12 5.99
CA ILE A 16 -9.50 -7.12 5.18
C ILE A 16 -10.76 -6.50 4.57
N ILE A 17 -11.58 -5.82 5.38
CA ILE A 17 -12.83 -5.19 4.88
C ILE A 17 -12.48 -4.12 3.84
N GLU A 18 -11.49 -3.28 4.11
CA GLU A 18 -11.00 -2.28 3.16
C GLU A 18 -10.56 -2.90 1.84
N GLY A 19 -9.75 -3.97 1.89
CA GLY A 19 -9.27 -4.67 0.71
C GLY A 19 -10.39 -5.32 -0.10
N VAL A 20 -11.37 -5.92 0.57
CA VAL A 20 -12.57 -6.48 -0.07
C VAL A 20 -13.38 -5.39 -0.75
N LEU A 21 -13.61 -4.24 -0.12
CA LEU A 21 -14.33 -3.13 -0.76
C LEU A 21 -13.63 -2.66 -2.04
N TRP A 22 -12.31 -2.48 -1.98
CA TRP A 22 -11.49 -2.15 -3.15
C TRP A 22 -11.54 -3.22 -4.24
N SER A 23 -11.65 -4.50 -3.87
CA SER A 23 -11.81 -5.60 -4.84
C SER A 23 -13.09 -5.49 -5.68
N PHE A 24 -14.12 -4.80 -5.18
CA PHE A 24 -15.35 -4.47 -5.90
C PHE A 24 -15.37 -3.04 -6.48
N GLY A 25 -14.24 -2.32 -6.46
CA GLY A 25 -14.13 -0.95 -6.97
C GLY A 25 -14.71 0.12 -6.05
N LEU A 26 -15.11 -0.24 -4.83
CA LEU A 26 -15.50 0.73 -3.81
C LEU A 26 -14.26 1.27 -3.12
N HIS A 27 -14.23 2.58 -2.86
CA HIS A 27 -13.08 3.22 -2.20
C HIS A 27 -13.03 2.85 -0.70
N GLY A 28 -12.57 1.65 -0.39
CA GLY A 28 -12.62 1.03 0.95
C GLY A 28 -12.03 1.90 2.04
N SER A 29 -10.95 2.62 1.74
CA SER A 29 -10.26 3.48 2.70
C SER A 29 -11.10 4.65 3.20
N ASN A 30 -11.96 5.21 2.34
CA ASN A 30 -12.83 6.33 2.71
C ASN A 30 -14.02 5.83 3.52
N ILE A 31 -14.59 4.68 3.12
CA ILE A 31 -15.69 4.03 3.82
C ILE A 31 -15.25 3.65 5.24
N ILE A 32 -14.12 2.97 5.38
CA ILE A 32 -13.55 2.58 6.67
C ILE A 32 -13.11 3.81 7.47
N GLY A 33 -12.47 4.78 6.81
CA GLY A 33 -12.01 6.02 7.41
C GLY A 33 -13.12 6.79 8.11
N SER A 34 -14.34 6.80 7.55
CA SER A 34 -15.50 7.47 8.13
C SER A 34 -15.86 7.00 9.55
N VAL A 35 -15.47 5.76 9.90
CA VAL A 35 -15.73 5.15 11.22
C VAL A 35 -14.47 5.07 12.06
N MET A 36 -13.35 4.63 11.47
CA MET A 36 -12.13 4.30 12.21
C MET A 36 -11.21 5.50 12.45
N GLN A 37 -11.22 6.50 11.55
CA GLN A 37 -10.29 7.62 11.64
C GLN A 37 -10.47 8.44 12.93
N PRO A 38 -11.68 8.77 13.42
CA PRO A 38 -11.84 9.46 14.71
C PRO A 38 -11.21 8.71 15.88
N ILE A 39 -11.32 7.37 15.89
CA ILE A 39 -10.74 6.50 16.92
C ILE A 39 -9.22 6.59 16.86
N TRP A 40 -8.63 6.39 15.68
CA TRP A 40 -7.19 6.42 15.48
C TRP A 40 -6.56 7.79 15.68
N LEU A 41 -7.27 8.88 15.36
CA LEU A 41 -6.81 10.24 15.64
C LEU A 41 -6.84 10.55 17.14
N THR A 42 -7.82 10.01 17.88
CA THR A 42 -7.82 10.11 19.36
C THR A 42 -6.57 9.46 19.95
N LEU A 43 -6.22 8.25 19.50
CA LEU A 43 -5.00 7.55 19.94
C LEU A 43 -3.71 8.28 19.53
N THR A 44 -3.74 8.98 18.39
CA THR A 44 -2.63 9.82 17.93
C THR A 44 -2.46 11.04 18.85
N ALA A 45 -3.56 11.68 19.25
CA ALA A 45 -3.55 12.80 20.18
C ALA A 45 -3.08 12.39 21.58
N GLU A 46 -3.46 11.21 22.07
CA GLU A 46 -2.94 10.65 23.33
C GLU A 46 -1.41 10.47 23.28
N ASN A 47 -0.86 9.98 22.17
CA ASN A 47 0.59 9.90 21.98
C ASN A 47 1.24 11.29 22.00
N ALA A 48 0.65 12.27 21.32
CA ALA A 48 1.17 13.64 21.29
C ALA A 48 1.18 14.27 22.70
N ALA A 49 0.13 14.05 23.48
CA ALA A 49 0.03 14.52 24.86
C ALA A 49 1.09 13.87 25.77
N ALA A 50 1.34 12.57 25.62
CA ALA A 50 2.39 11.87 26.35
C ALA A 50 3.78 12.45 26.02
N VAL A 51 4.08 12.70 24.74
CA VAL A 51 5.34 13.34 24.31
C VAL A 51 5.48 14.73 24.91
N ALA A 52 4.44 15.57 24.86
CA ALA A 52 4.46 16.92 25.42
C ALA A 52 4.68 16.93 26.95
N ALA A 53 4.19 15.90 27.64
CA ALA A 53 4.37 15.72 29.08
C ALA A 53 5.69 15.01 29.46
N GLY A 54 6.52 14.63 28.50
CA GLY A 54 7.74 13.84 28.75
C GLY A 54 7.45 12.42 29.28
N GLN A 55 6.25 11.90 29.01
CA GLN A 55 5.79 10.58 29.42
C GLN A 55 6.01 9.53 28.32
N THR A 56 5.96 8.26 28.71
CA THR A 56 6.02 7.14 27.77
C THR A 56 4.82 7.15 26.82
N ILE A 57 5.08 7.00 25.52
CA ILE A 57 4.05 6.94 24.48
C ILE A 57 3.19 5.67 24.66
N PRO A 58 1.86 5.77 24.79
CA PRO A 58 1.01 4.63 25.16
C PRO A 58 0.59 3.73 23.98
N ASN A 59 0.36 4.28 22.79
CA ASN A 59 -0.32 3.56 21.71
C ASN A 59 0.62 3.22 20.54
N ILE A 60 0.70 1.93 20.19
CA ILE A 60 1.32 1.48 18.92
C ILE A 60 0.37 1.75 17.76
N VAL A 61 -0.86 1.23 17.86
CA VAL A 61 -1.89 1.42 16.83
C VAL A 61 -2.52 2.79 17.01
N ASN A 62 -2.33 3.63 16.02
CA ASN A 62 -3.01 4.91 15.86
C ASN A 62 -3.08 5.27 14.37
N TYR A 63 -3.48 6.50 14.05
CA TYR A 63 -3.67 6.89 12.66
C TYR A 63 -2.36 6.84 11.87
N GLN A 64 -1.27 7.31 12.48
CA GLN A 64 0.05 7.38 11.83
C GLN A 64 0.69 5.99 11.65
N PHE A 65 0.39 5.03 12.54
CA PHE A 65 0.73 3.62 12.34
C PHE A 65 0.07 3.06 11.09
N TYR A 66 -1.25 3.21 10.99
CA TYR A 66 -2.04 2.72 9.86
C TYR A 66 -1.67 3.43 8.54
N SER A 67 -1.62 4.76 8.52
CA SER A 67 -1.40 5.51 7.29
C SER A 67 0.04 5.40 6.76
N ASN A 68 1.06 5.40 7.63
CA ASN A 68 2.45 5.50 7.18
C ASN A 68 3.20 4.18 7.11
N PHE A 69 2.87 3.20 7.94
CA PHE A 69 3.62 1.94 8.01
C PHE A 69 2.85 0.75 7.43
N VAL A 70 1.52 0.83 7.38
CA VAL A 70 0.68 -0.23 6.81
C VAL A 70 0.33 0.07 5.35
N LYS A 71 -0.01 1.33 5.05
CA LYS A 71 -0.48 1.77 3.73
C LYS A 71 0.61 2.42 2.88
N VAL A 72 1.77 1.79 2.83
CA VAL A 72 2.93 2.29 2.08
C VAL A 72 2.65 2.21 0.57
N GLY A 73 2.45 3.36 -0.07
CA GLY A 73 1.97 3.43 -1.46
C GLY A 73 0.46 3.32 -1.60
N GLY A 74 -0.30 3.67 -0.56
CA GLY A 74 -1.76 3.72 -0.64
C GLY A 74 -2.44 2.40 -0.30
N SER A 75 -3.58 2.13 -0.94
CA SER A 75 -4.40 0.95 -0.63
C SER A 75 -3.72 -0.32 -1.14
N GLY A 76 -3.67 -1.38 -0.33
CA GLY A 76 -2.94 -2.61 -0.67
C GLY A 76 -1.42 -2.51 -0.58
N ALA A 77 -0.89 -1.36 -0.15
CA ALA A 77 0.54 -1.08 -0.04
C ALA A 77 1.30 -1.32 -1.36
N THR A 78 0.90 -0.63 -2.43
CA THR A 78 1.34 -0.91 -3.80
C THR A 78 2.69 -0.29 -4.16
N PHE A 79 3.40 0.37 -3.24
CA PHE A 79 4.64 1.07 -3.62
C PHE A 79 5.64 0.14 -4.28
N GLY A 80 5.84 -1.05 -3.71
CA GLY A 80 6.70 -2.07 -4.30
C GLY A 80 6.19 -2.57 -5.65
N LEU A 81 4.87 -2.71 -5.83
CA LEU A 81 4.26 -3.05 -7.13
C LEU A 81 4.54 -1.95 -8.18
N CYS A 82 4.48 -0.68 -7.81
CA CYS A 82 4.85 0.43 -8.68
C CYS A 82 6.31 0.33 -9.15
N LEU A 83 7.22 0.00 -8.23
CA LEU A 83 8.63 -0.21 -8.58
C LEU A 83 8.82 -1.40 -9.53
N LEU A 84 8.07 -2.49 -9.33
CA LEU A 84 8.08 -3.62 -10.25
C LEU A 84 7.56 -3.25 -11.65
N LEU A 85 6.46 -2.49 -11.72
CA LEU A 85 5.92 -1.96 -12.97
C LEU A 85 6.94 -1.07 -13.70
N LEU A 86 7.63 -0.21 -12.95
CA LEU A 86 8.58 0.75 -13.52
C LEU A 86 9.87 0.09 -14.00
N PHE A 87 10.41 -0.87 -13.25
CA PHE A 87 11.76 -1.39 -13.48
C PHE A 87 11.82 -2.84 -13.96
N ALA A 88 10.80 -3.65 -13.69
CA ALA A 88 10.80 -5.09 -13.99
C ALA A 88 9.79 -5.52 -15.06
N ALA A 89 8.85 -4.65 -15.47
CA ALA A 89 7.83 -4.97 -16.46
C ALA A 89 8.42 -5.19 -17.85
N LYS A 90 7.91 -6.21 -18.54
CA LYS A 90 8.26 -6.56 -19.92
C LYS A 90 7.22 -6.03 -20.89
N SER A 91 5.92 -6.16 -20.56
CA SER A 91 4.83 -5.68 -21.42
C SER A 91 4.91 -4.17 -21.62
N LYS A 92 4.53 -3.72 -22.81
CA LYS A 92 4.46 -2.29 -23.16
C LYS A 92 3.43 -1.59 -22.26
N GLN A 93 2.30 -2.25 -22.02
CA GLN A 93 1.23 -1.75 -21.14
C GLN A 93 1.73 -1.49 -19.72
N PHE A 94 2.36 -2.47 -19.06
CA PHE A 94 2.78 -2.31 -17.65
C PHE A 94 3.96 -1.35 -17.49
N ARG A 95 4.85 -1.28 -18.48
CA ARG A 95 5.90 -0.24 -18.50
C ARG A 95 5.31 1.16 -18.60
N ALA A 96 4.31 1.37 -19.45
CA ALA A 96 3.61 2.64 -19.55
C ALA A 96 2.90 2.97 -18.24
N LEU A 97 2.23 1.99 -17.64
CA LEU A 97 1.56 2.14 -16.36
C LEU A 97 2.53 2.53 -15.24
N GLY A 98 3.68 1.87 -15.11
CA GLY A 98 4.69 2.20 -14.10
C GLY A 98 5.19 3.66 -14.22
N LYS A 99 5.42 4.13 -15.45
CA LYS A 99 5.83 5.52 -15.72
C LYS A 99 4.75 6.54 -15.38
N LEU A 100 3.48 6.21 -15.63
CA LEU A 100 2.35 7.09 -15.32
C LEU A 100 2.06 7.13 -13.82
N SER A 101 2.20 5.99 -13.14
CA SER A 101 1.81 5.83 -11.74
C SER A 101 2.87 6.33 -10.75
N ILE A 102 4.17 6.34 -11.09
CA ILE A 102 5.23 6.67 -10.11
C ILE A 102 5.09 8.07 -9.50
N GLY A 103 4.63 9.06 -10.27
CA GLY A 103 4.43 10.42 -9.77
C GLY A 103 3.42 10.48 -8.61
N PRO A 104 2.17 10.04 -8.83
CA PRO A 104 1.17 9.88 -7.77
C PRO A 104 1.60 8.92 -6.65
N GLU A 105 2.27 7.81 -6.98
CA GLU A 105 2.64 6.77 -6.01
C GLU A 105 3.63 7.29 -4.95
N ILE A 106 4.53 8.21 -5.31
CA ILE A 106 5.44 8.86 -4.34
C ILE A 106 4.65 9.53 -3.21
N PHE A 107 3.45 10.04 -3.52
CA PHE A 107 2.52 10.65 -2.57
C PHE A 107 1.42 9.68 -2.14
N THR A 108 1.66 8.38 -2.26
CA THR A 108 0.78 7.28 -1.85
C THR A 108 -0.60 7.27 -2.51
N ILE A 109 -0.75 7.96 -3.64
CA ILE A 109 -1.95 7.98 -4.48
C ILE A 109 -1.80 6.90 -5.56
N ASN A 110 -2.63 5.87 -5.51
CA ASN A 110 -2.37 4.62 -6.25
C ASN A 110 -3.55 4.11 -7.10
N GLU A 111 -4.55 4.95 -7.36
CA GLU A 111 -5.72 4.61 -8.19
C GLU A 111 -5.30 4.21 -9.60
N SER A 112 -4.27 4.85 -10.16
CA SER A 112 -3.71 4.47 -11.45
C SER A 112 -3.25 3.01 -11.46
N ILE A 113 -2.66 2.51 -10.37
CA ILE A 113 -2.26 1.10 -10.27
C ILE A 113 -3.48 0.21 -10.04
N ILE A 114 -4.38 0.57 -9.12
CA ILE A 114 -5.56 -0.25 -8.78
C ILE A 114 -6.49 -0.49 -9.98
N PHE A 115 -6.66 0.53 -10.82
CA PHE A 115 -7.52 0.45 -12.01
C PHE A 115 -6.74 0.12 -13.29
N GLY A 116 -5.48 0.56 -13.40
CA GLY A 116 -4.66 0.37 -14.60
C GLY A 116 -3.99 -1.00 -14.68
N MET A 117 -3.60 -1.56 -13.53
CA MET A 117 -3.45 -3.00 -13.38
C MET A 117 -4.83 -3.46 -12.93
N PRO A 118 -5.52 -4.40 -13.60
CA PRO A 118 -6.86 -4.80 -13.19
C PRO A 118 -6.75 -5.54 -11.86
N ILE A 119 -6.68 -4.83 -10.73
CA ILE A 119 -6.69 -5.41 -9.38
C ILE A 119 -8.15 -5.61 -8.98
N VAL A 120 -8.99 -4.63 -9.30
CA VAL A 120 -10.45 -4.70 -9.15
C VAL A 120 -10.98 -5.90 -9.95
N LEU A 121 -11.79 -6.74 -9.30
CA LEU A 121 -12.39 -7.96 -9.86
C LEU A 121 -11.39 -9.01 -10.40
N ASN A 122 -10.09 -8.89 -10.11
CA ASN A 122 -9.09 -9.87 -10.52
C ASN A 122 -8.70 -10.78 -9.35
N PRO A 123 -9.15 -12.04 -9.34
CA PRO A 123 -8.91 -12.94 -8.22
C PRO A 123 -7.43 -13.21 -7.94
N ILE A 124 -6.55 -13.08 -8.94
CA ILE A 124 -5.10 -13.27 -8.77
C ILE A 124 -4.49 -12.06 -8.06
N MET A 125 -4.83 -10.84 -8.48
CA MET A 125 -4.26 -9.61 -7.93
C MET A 125 -4.88 -9.17 -6.61
N ILE A 126 -6.11 -9.61 -6.32
CA ILE A 126 -6.75 -9.41 -5.01
C ILE A 126 -5.93 -10.07 -3.89
N VAL A 127 -5.32 -11.23 -4.14
CA VAL A 127 -4.53 -11.96 -3.13
C VAL A 127 -3.38 -11.12 -2.55
N PRO A 128 -2.40 -10.62 -3.33
CA PRO A 128 -1.34 -9.78 -2.79
C PRO A 128 -1.87 -8.43 -2.30
N PHE A 129 -2.96 -7.92 -2.88
CA PHE A 129 -3.57 -6.66 -2.44
C PHE A 129 -4.14 -6.73 -1.02
N LEU A 130 -4.74 -7.86 -0.63
CA LEU A 130 -5.17 -8.08 0.76
C LEU A 130 -3.99 -8.49 1.64
N LEU A 131 -3.13 -9.39 1.17
CA LEU A 131 -2.08 -9.99 1.99
C LEU A 131 -1.00 -8.98 2.40
N THR A 132 -0.57 -8.12 1.47
CA THR A 132 0.54 -7.19 1.70
C THR A 132 0.31 -6.30 2.93
N PRO A 133 -0.77 -5.49 3.02
CA PRO A 133 -0.98 -4.63 4.17
C PRO A 133 -1.13 -5.41 5.49
N LEU A 134 -1.65 -6.64 5.45
CA LEU A 134 -1.68 -7.49 6.65
C LEU A 134 -0.28 -7.82 7.14
N ILE A 135 0.60 -8.30 6.26
CA ILE A 135 1.99 -8.60 6.60
C ILE A 135 2.71 -7.33 7.07
N LEU A 136 2.52 -6.20 6.38
CA LEU A 136 3.15 -4.94 6.77
C LEU A 136 2.69 -4.48 8.15
N SER A 137 1.40 -4.64 8.48
CA SER A 137 0.86 -4.32 9.80
C SER A 137 1.48 -5.15 10.92
N ILE A 138 1.69 -6.44 10.67
CA ILE A 138 2.32 -7.36 11.63
C ILE A 138 3.77 -6.96 11.84
N VAL A 139 4.52 -6.75 10.75
CA VAL A 139 5.93 -6.34 10.80
C VAL A 139 6.09 -5.00 11.53
N ALA A 140 5.28 -3.99 11.21
CA ALA A 140 5.32 -2.69 11.88
C ALA A 140 5.00 -2.83 13.37
N TYR A 141 3.94 -3.56 13.72
CA TYR A 141 3.51 -3.72 15.10
C TYR A 141 4.58 -4.39 15.95
N PHE A 142 5.17 -5.49 15.49
CA PHE A 142 6.22 -6.20 16.24
C PHE A 142 7.55 -5.43 16.26
N SER A 143 7.88 -4.70 15.20
CA SER A 143 9.04 -3.82 15.19
C SER A 143 8.91 -2.72 16.25
N MET A 144 7.70 -2.20 16.44
CA MET A 144 7.43 -1.22 17.49
C MET A 144 7.39 -1.86 18.87
N SER A 145 6.60 -2.91 19.07
CA SER A 145 6.40 -3.53 20.40
C SER A 145 7.67 -4.12 21.01
N THR A 146 8.64 -4.54 20.19
CA THR A 146 9.95 -5.01 20.65
C THR A 146 10.96 -3.89 20.91
N GLY A 147 10.61 -2.63 20.60
CA GLY A 147 11.48 -1.46 20.76
C GLY A 147 12.50 -1.27 19.63
N LEU A 148 12.46 -2.10 18.58
CA LEU A 148 13.32 -1.93 17.40
C LEU A 148 13.05 -0.59 16.71
N VAL A 149 11.78 -0.18 16.63
CA VAL A 149 11.33 1.10 16.09
C VAL A 149 10.53 1.85 17.16
N PRO A 150 10.80 3.15 17.39
CA PRO A 150 9.99 3.93 18.32
C PRO A 150 8.52 4.01 17.87
N TYR A 151 7.61 4.10 18.84
CA TYR A 151 6.20 4.34 18.55
C TYR A 151 6.05 5.71 17.85
N THR A 152 4.97 5.90 17.13
CA THR A 152 4.73 7.18 16.48
C THR A 152 4.51 8.29 17.51
N ASN A 153 5.23 9.39 17.34
CA ASN A 153 5.35 10.52 18.28
C ASN A 153 4.08 11.38 18.43
N GLY A 154 2.97 11.02 17.77
CA GLY A 154 1.71 11.77 17.82
C GLY A 154 1.62 12.96 16.85
N VAL A 155 2.68 13.26 16.09
CA VAL A 155 2.59 14.28 15.02
C VAL A 155 1.67 13.74 13.92
N ASN A 156 0.61 14.51 13.61
CA ASN A 156 -0.34 14.13 12.58
C ASN A 156 0.06 14.73 11.22
N ILE A 157 0.83 13.97 10.43
CA ILE A 157 1.21 14.36 9.06
C ILE A 157 0.16 13.87 8.03
N PRO A 158 0.05 14.55 6.87
CA PRO A 158 -0.80 14.08 5.76
C PRO A 158 -0.39 12.69 5.28
N TRP A 159 -1.37 11.83 4.96
CA TRP A 159 -1.13 10.48 4.45
C TRP A 159 -0.40 10.45 3.10
N THR A 160 -0.41 11.56 2.36
CA THR A 160 0.31 11.77 1.11
C THR A 160 1.80 12.09 1.29
N THR A 161 2.30 12.15 2.54
CA THR A 161 3.72 12.38 2.80
C THR A 161 4.55 11.20 2.28
N PRO A 162 5.63 11.42 1.49
CA PRO A 162 6.42 10.32 0.94
C PRO A 162 6.89 9.33 2.04
N PRO A 163 6.74 8.00 1.85
CA PRO A 163 6.83 7.03 2.95
C PRO A 163 8.11 7.09 3.78
N VAL A 164 9.29 7.26 3.15
CA VAL A 164 10.55 7.30 3.90
C VAL A 164 10.64 8.56 4.76
N ILE A 165 10.18 9.70 4.23
CA ILE A 165 10.11 10.97 4.95
C ILE A 165 9.08 10.88 6.07
N SER A 166 7.91 10.30 5.79
CA SER A 166 6.84 10.17 6.78
C SER A 166 7.30 9.32 7.96
N GLY A 167 7.96 8.18 7.71
CA GLY A 167 8.56 7.33 8.74
C GLY A 167 9.61 8.06 9.59
N PHE A 168 10.43 8.90 8.96
CA PHE A 168 11.39 9.76 9.68
C PHE A 168 10.71 10.74 10.62
N LEU A 169 9.67 11.43 10.15
CA LEU A 169 8.99 12.47 10.91
C LEU A 169 8.24 11.92 12.14
N VAL A 170 7.64 10.73 12.04
CA VAL A 170 6.81 10.17 13.11
C VAL A 170 7.57 9.25 14.08
N SER A 171 8.64 8.59 13.64
CA SER A 171 9.37 7.59 14.43
C SER A 171 10.90 7.68 14.30
N GLY A 172 11.42 8.81 13.79
CA GLY A 172 12.86 9.04 13.60
C GLY A 172 13.48 8.16 12.52
N TRP A 173 14.82 8.11 12.48
CA TRP A 173 15.56 7.36 11.45
C TRP A 173 15.19 5.88 11.38
N ARG A 174 14.81 5.26 12.52
CA ARG A 174 14.34 3.86 12.57
C ARG A 174 13.00 3.68 11.87
N GLY A 175 12.12 4.68 11.93
CA GLY A 175 10.88 4.70 11.15
C GLY A 175 11.14 4.82 9.64
N ALA A 176 12.10 5.65 9.23
CA ALA A 176 12.51 5.74 7.83
C ALA A 176 13.02 4.40 7.29
N VAL A 177 13.86 3.71 8.07
CA VAL A 177 14.37 2.37 7.75
C VAL A 177 13.23 1.35 7.68
N LEU A 178 12.30 1.37 8.63
CA LEU A 178 11.12 0.50 8.59
C LEU A 178 10.33 0.71 7.30
N ASN A 179 10.11 1.94 6.84
CA ASN A 179 9.39 2.17 5.58
C ASN A 179 10.16 1.70 4.35
N ILE A 180 11.50 1.75 4.34
CA ILE A 180 12.29 1.11 3.29
C ILE A 180 12.06 -0.42 3.29
N VAL A 181 12.05 -1.04 4.48
CA VAL A 181 11.75 -2.47 4.63
C VAL A 181 10.32 -2.79 4.16
N GLN A 182 9.34 -1.97 4.51
CA GLN A 182 7.95 -2.14 4.07
C GLN A 182 7.81 -2.06 2.55
N ILE A 183 8.50 -1.11 1.90
CA ILE A 183 8.54 -1.02 0.43
C ILE A 183 9.15 -2.31 -0.16
N ALA A 184 10.28 -2.76 0.37
CA ALA A 184 10.92 -4.00 -0.10
C ALA A 184 10.05 -5.24 0.10
N LEU A 185 9.37 -5.36 1.25
CA LEU A 185 8.43 -6.45 1.53
C LEU A 185 7.23 -6.40 0.58
N SER A 186 6.66 -5.22 0.32
CA SER A 186 5.58 -5.08 -0.65
C SER A 186 6.02 -5.55 -2.04
N ALA A 187 7.21 -5.16 -2.50
CA ALA A 187 7.75 -5.62 -3.78
C ALA A 187 7.93 -7.15 -3.79
N ALA A 188 8.48 -7.73 -2.72
CA ALA A 188 8.68 -9.17 -2.61
C ALA A 188 7.36 -9.97 -2.64
N ILE A 189 6.32 -9.50 -1.94
CA ILE A 189 5.00 -10.15 -1.91
C ILE A 189 4.30 -10.03 -3.26
N TYR A 190 4.37 -8.85 -3.91
CA TYR A 190 3.75 -8.64 -5.20
C TYR A 190 4.48 -9.33 -6.36
N PHE A 191 5.78 -9.56 -6.26
CA PHE A 191 6.63 -10.09 -7.34
C PHE A 191 6.07 -11.33 -8.06
N PRO A 192 5.66 -12.42 -7.37
CA PRO A 192 5.13 -13.61 -8.06
C PRO A 192 3.85 -13.31 -8.86
N PHE A 193 2.94 -12.51 -8.31
CA PHE A 193 1.68 -12.16 -8.95
C PHE A 193 1.86 -11.20 -10.12
N PHE A 194 2.71 -10.19 -9.92
CA PHE A 194 3.16 -9.28 -10.97
C PHE A 194 3.76 -10.04 -12.14
N LYS A 195 4.64 -11.02 -11.89
CA LYS A 195 5.28 -11.83 -12.94
C LYS A 195 4.26 -12.62 -13.75
N ILE A 196 3.24 -13.18 -13.10
CA ILE A 196 2.15 -13.89 -13.79
C ILE A 196 1.36 -12.92 -14.67
N ALA A 197 0.96 -11.77 -14.13
CA ALA A 197 0.19 -10.76 -14.85
C ALA A 197 0.97 -10.18 -16.05
N ASP A 198 2.25 -9.86 -15.87
CA ASP A 198 3.09 -9.26 -16.92
C ASP A 198 3.37 -10.26 -18.05
N ASN A 199 3.62 -11.54 -17.74
CA ASN A 199 3.77 -12.57 -18.77
C ASN A 199 2.48 -12.76 -19.59
N LEU A 200 1.31 -12.68 -18.95
CA LEU A 200 0.03 -12.77 -19.65
C LEU A 200 -0.17 -11.55 -20.56
N ALA A 201 0.16 -10.34 -20.08
CA ALA A 201 0.08 -9.12 -20.88
C ALA A 201 1.03 -9.18 -22.09
N VAL A 202 2.28 -9.62 -21.92
CA VAL A 202 3.21 -9.82 -23.05
C VAL A 202 2.65 -10.81 -24.07
N LYS A 203 2.07 -11.92 -23.62
CA LYS A 203 1.49 -12.91 -24.53
C LYS A 203 0.35 -12.30 -25.35
N GLN A 204 -0.54 -11.55 -24.72
CA GLN A 204 -1.64 -10.85 -25.40
C GLN A 204 -1.14 -9.79 -26.37
N GLU A 205 -0.09 -9.05 -26.01
CA GLU A 205 0.53 -8.07 -26.92
C GLU A 205 1.07 -8.73 -28.21
N LEU A 206 1.71 -9.90 -28.09
CA LEU A 206 2.22 -10.66 -29.25
C LEU A 206 1.10 -11.22 -30.13
N GLU A 207 0.07 -11.83 -29.52
CA GLU A 207 -1.09 -12.37 -30.24
C GLU A 207 -1.80 -11.24 -31.03
N ASN A 208 -1.96 -10.06 -30.42
CA ASN A 208 -2.56 -8.90 -31.10
C ASN A 208 -1.70 -8.36 -32.25
N GLU A 209 -0.37 -8.39 -32.12
CA GLU A 209 0.55 -7.95 -33.19
C GLU A 209 0.51 -8.91 -34.39
N GLU A 210 0.44 -10.22 -34.15
CA GLU A 210 0.29 -11.25 -35.20
C GLU A 210 -1.05 -11.12 -35.93
N GLU A 211 -2.15 -10.93 -35.20
CA GLU A 211 -3.48 -10.71 -35.80
C GLU A 211 -3.53 -9.44 -36.66
N GLN A 212 -2.90 -8.36 -36.22
CA GLN A 212 -2.82 -7.11 -36.99
C GLN A 212 -2.01 -7.29 -38.28
N GLN A 213 -0.90 -8.03 -38.24
CA GLN A 213 -0.11 -8.35 -39.42
C GLN A 213 -0.92 -9.16 -40.44
N HIS A 214 -1.59 -10.22 -39.98
CA HIS A 214 -2.45 -11.03 -40.87
C HIS A 214 -3.58 -10.21 -41.50
N GLN A 215 -4.19 -9.27 -40.76
CA GLN A 215 -5.23 -8.39 -41.30
C GLN A 215 -4.68 -7.42 -42.35
N MET A 216 -3.47 -6.88 -42.14
CA MET A 216 -2.82 -6.01 -43.12
C MET A 216 -2.48 -6.75 -44.41
N GLU A 217 -1.89 -7.94 -44.31
CA GLU A 217 -1.57 -8.78 -45.47
C GLU A 217 -2.82 -9.17 -46.26
N ALA A 218 -3.94 -9.44 -45.59
CA ALA A 218 -5.22 -9.76 -46.23
C ALA A 218 -5.87 -8.56 -46.95
N VAL A 219 -5.55 -7.32 -46.58
CA VAL A 219 -6.03 -6.09 -47.26
C VAL A 219 -5.16 -5.75 -48.46
N GLU A 220 -3.88 -6.14 -48.45
CA GLU A 220 -2.92 -5.89 -49.53
C GLU A 220 -2.98 -6.93 -50.66
N ALA A 221 -3.62 -8.08 -50.44
CA ALA A 221 -3.81 -9.17 -51.41
C ALA A 221 -5.08 -9.01 -52.27
#